data_AF-A0A3B8VRD9-F1
#
_entry.id   AF-A0A3B8VRD9-F1
#
_cell.length_a   1.000
_cell.length_b   1.000
_cell.length_c   1.000
_cell.angle_alpha   90.00
_cell.angle_beta   90.00
_cell.angle_gamma   90.00
#
_symmetry.space_group_name_H-M   'P 1'
#
loop_
_entity.id
_entity.type
_entity.pdbx_description
1 polymer ?
#
loop_
_entity_poly.entity_id
_entity_poly.type
_entity_poly.pdbx_seq_one_letter_code
_entity_poly.pdbx_strand_id
1 'polypeptide(L)'
;TAAEAEERGPVVVAATPDLIPHTLLRVVRVFLARHPHIHLRISSATRHEVQEIVSDGEADVGIVQHYDRDEQFDFEGLFVYERVLITPRDHPLSVEPVESLAQVAEWPLILMSSGTHTRDILESELKRRGVNYEIIVEL
;
A
#
# COMPACT_ATOMS: atom_id res chain seq x y z
N THR A 1 -1.12 -34.89 6.23
CA THR A 1 0.14 -35.52 5.75
C THR A 1 0.70 -34.71 4.59
N ALA A 2 1.97 -34.89 4.17
CA ALA A 2 2.50 -34.22 2.97
C ALA A 2 1.64 -34.44 1.71
N ALA A 3 0.96 -35.59 1.64
CA ALA A 3 0.00 -35.94 0.59
C ALA A 3 -1.28 -35.06 0.58
N GLU A 4 -1.76 -34.57 1.73
CA GLU A 4 -2.93 -33.66 1.78
C GLU A 4 -2.58 -32.22 1.36
N ALA A 5 -1.31 -31.82 1.48
CA ALA A 5 -0.84 -30.52 0.98
C ALA A 5 -0.65 -30.53 -0.54
N GLU A 6 -0.29 -31.69 -1.10
CA GLU A 6 -0.14 -31.90 -2.54
C GLU A 6 -1.51 -31.93 -3.27
N GLU A 7 -2.59 -32.32 -2.58
CA GLU A 7 -3.96 -32.29 -3.10
C GLU A 7 -4.59 -30.88 -3.20
N ARG A 8 -4.03 -29.85 -2.56
CA ARG A 8 -4.69 -28.52 -2.45
C ARG A 8 -4.04 -27.39 -3.25
N GLY A 9 -2.96 -27.65 -3.98
CA GLY A 9 -2.25 -26.60 -4.73
C GLY A 9 -1.65 -25.51 -3.82
N PRO A 10 -0.85 -24.58 -4.37
CA PRO A 10 -0.35 -23.46 -3.59
C PRO A 10 -1.49 -22.53 -3.16
N VAL A 11 -1.35 -21.96 -1.96
CA VAL A 11 -2.09 -20.73 -1.64
C VAL A 11 -1.38 -19.58 -2.34
N VAL A 12 -2.09 -18.80 -3.14
CA VAL A 12 -1.56 -17.72 -3.95
C VAL A 12 -2.12 -16.38 -3.48
N VAL A 13 -1.22 -15.45 -3.14
CA VAL A 13 -1.56 -14.09 -2.73
C VAL A 13 -0.96 -13.10 -3.73
N ALA A 14 -1.78 -12.21 -4.27
CA ALA A 14 -1.31 -11.08 -5.06
C ALA A 14 -1.30 -9.81 -4.19
N ALA A 15 -0.24 -9.00 -4.25
CA ALA A 15 -0.14 -7.79 -3.43
C ALA A 15 0.68 -6.69 -4.09
N THR A 16 0.44 -5.44 -3.67
CA THR A 16 1.26 -4.30 -4.12
C THR A 16 2.67 -4.37 -3.51
N PRO A 17 3.72 -3.93 -4.25
CA PRO A 17 5.11 -4.14 -3.84
C PRO A 17 5.46 -3.60 -2.45
N ASP A 18 4.86 -2.48 -2.06
CA ASP A 18 5.10 -1.80 -0.79
C ASP A 18 4.53 -2.58 0.42
N LEU A 19 3.41 -3.29 0.25
CA LEU A 19 2.78 -4.04 1.32
C LEU A 19 3.56 -5.31 1.65
N ILE A 20 4.26 -5.88 0.66
CA ILE A 20 4.94 -7.16 0.80
C ILE A 20 5.97 -7.15 1.94
N PRO A 21 7.01 -6.31 1.90
CA PRO A 21 8.06 -6.33 2.91
C PRO A 21 7.61 -5.76 4.26
N HIS A 22 6.69 -4.78 4.26
CA HIS A 22 6.34 -4.05 5.48
C HIS A 22 5.21 -4.71 6.29
N THR A 23 4.29 -5.40 5.61
CA THR A 23 3.09 -5.96 6.23
C THR A 23 2.96 -7.46 5.98
N LEU A 24 2.92 -7.88 4.71
CA LEU A 24 2.56 -9.24 4.34
C LEU A 24 3.55 -10.27 4.89
N LEU A 25 4.85 -10.02 4.75
CA LEU A 25 5.87 -10.97 5.24
C LEU A 25 5.80 -11.22 6.76
N ARG A 26 5.28 -10.28 7.56
CA ARG A 26 5.04 -10.52 9.00
C ARG A 26 3.94 -11.55 9.22
N VAL A 27 2.86 -11.48 8.42
CA VAL A 27 1.74 -12.42 8.47
C VAL A 27 2.13 -13.79 7.91
N VAL A 28 2.88 -13.80 6.81
CA VAL A 28 3.42 -15.03 6.18
C VAL A 28 4.19 -15.88 7.17
N ARG A 29 5.04 -15.26 8.00
CA ARG A 29 5.78 -15.97 9.05
C ARG A 29 4.85 -16.70 10.04
N VAL A 30 3.77 -16.05 10.45
CA VAL A 30 2.79 -16.66 11.38
C VAL A 30 1.98 -17.76 10.68
N PHE A 31 1.60 -17.53 9.42
CA PHE A 31 0.84 -18.49 8.61
C PHE A 31 1.63 -19.78 8.36
N LEU A 32 2.88 -19.68 7.89
CA LEU A 32 3.74 -20.84 7.64
C LEU A 32 4.09 -21.60 8.92
N ALA A 33 4.18 -20.92 10.07
CA ALA A 33 4.37 -21.60 11.36
C ALA A 33 3.15 -22.45 11.78
N ARG A 34 1.93 -22.02 11.42
CA ARG A 34 0.68 -22.76 11.70
C ARG A 34 0.38 -23.83 10.63
N HIS A 35 0.85 -23.62 9.41
CA HIS A 35 0.61 -24.49 8.25
C HIS A 35 1.93 -24.84 7.55
N PRO A 36 2.82 -25.62 8.18
CA PRO A 36 4.18 -25.86 7.71
C PRO A 36 4.27 -26.65 6.39
N HIS A 37 3.17 -27.27 5.96
CA HIS A 37 3.11 -28.05 4.73
C HIS A 37 2.53 -27.28 3.55
N ILE A 38 2.00 -26.06 3.75
CA ILE A 38 1.45 -25.26 2.66
C ILE A 38 2.58 -24.65 1.83
N HIS A 39 2.47 -24.75 0.51
CA HIS A 39 3.24 -23.93 -0.42
C HIS A 39 2.52 -22.58 -0.61
N LEU A 40 3.14 -21.48 -0.19
CA LEU A 40 2.60 -20.13 -0.36
C LEU A 40 3.34 -19.43 -1.50
N ARG A 41 2.60 -18.90 -2.48
CA ARG A 41 3.11 -18.07 -3.58
C ARG A 41 2.66 -16.62 -3.37
N ILE A 42 3.59 -15.68 -3.48
CA ILE A 42 3.30 -14.25 -3.41
C ILE A 42 3.66 -13.62 -4.75
N SER A 43 2.69 -12.99 -5.41
CA SER A 43 2.85 -12.25 -6.65
C SER A 43 2.86 -10.76 -6.35
N SER A 44 3.91 -10.06 -6.75
CA SER A 44 4.01 -8.60 -6.68
C SER A 44 3.46 -8.00 -7.96
N ALA A 45 2.43 -7.16 -7.86
CA ALA A 45 1.77 -6.56 -9.01
C ALA A 45 1.22 -5.17 -8.67
N THR A 46 0.92 -4.35 -9.68
CA THR A 46 0.20 -3.08 -9.47
C THR A 46 -1.21 -3.33 -8.96
N ARG A 47 -1.85 -2.31 -8.39
CA ARG A 47 -3.21 -2.42 -7.85
C ARG A 47 -4.22 -2.99 -8.87
N HIS A 48 -4.15 -2.50 -10.11
CA HIS A 48 -5.06 -2.94 -11.18
C HIS A 48 -4.80 -4.40 -11.54
N GLU A 49 -3.54 -4.78 -11.71
CA GLU A 49 -3.15 -6.16 -12.01
C GLU A 49 -3.51 -7.10 -10.85
N VAL A 50 -3.44 -6.67 -9.58
CA VAL A 50 -3.90 -7.49 -8.45
C VAL A 50 -5.38 -7.84 -8.58
N GLN A 51 -6.23 -6.89 -8.99
CA GLN A 51 -7.65 -7.16 -9.22
C GLN A 51 -7.86 -8.13 -10.39
N GLU A 52 -7.13 -7.95 -11.49
CA GLU A 52 -7.17 -8.86 -12.65
C GLU A 52 -6.76 -10.28 -12.27
N ILE A 53 -5.61 -10.44 -11.59
CA ILE A 53 -5.09 -11.74 -11.15
C ILE A 53 -6.09 -12.47 -10.25
N VAL A 54 -6.81 -11.75 -9.38
CA VAL A 54 -7.85 -12.35 -8.52
C VAL A 54 -9.11 -12.70 -9.34
N SER A 55 -9.55 -11.80 -10.23
CA SER A 55 -10.71 -12.03 -11.11
C SER A 55 -10.51 -13.25 -12.01
N ASP A 56 -9.29 -13.45 -12.52
CA ASP A 56 -8.92 -14.56 -13.40
C ASP A 56 -8.70 -15.87 -12.63
N GLY A 57 -8.77 -15.84 -11.29
CA GLY A 57 -8.55 -17.00 -10.43
C GLY A 57 -7.09 -17.43 -10.34
N GLU A 58 -6.14 -16.58 -10.76
CA GLU A 58 -4.71 -16.85 -10.65
C GLU A 58 -4.18 -16.66 -9.23
N ALA A 59 -4.86 -15.84 -8.42
CA ALA A 59 -4.62 -15.69 -6.98
C ALA A 59 -5.90 -15.95 -6.16
N ASP A 60 -5.74 -16.55 -4.98
CA ASP A 60 -6.84 -16.79 -4.05
C ASP A 60 -7.28 -15.49 -3.35
N VAL A 61 -6.32 -14.59 -3.07
CA VAL A 61 -6.56 -13.34 -2.35
C VAL A 61 -5.67 -12.22 -2.90
N GLY A 62 -6.26 -11.04 -3.06
CA GLY A 62 -5.57 -9.78 -3.36
C GLY A 62 -5.42 -8.91 -2.10
N ILE A 63 -4.24 -8.33 -1.88
CA ILE A 63 -3.99 -7.37 -0.80
C ILE A 63 -3.50 -6.05 -1.39
N VAL A 64 -4.34 -5.01 -1.28
CA VAL A 64 -4.08 -3.69 -1.83
C VAL A 64 -4.31 -2.61 -0.79
N GLN A 65 -3.61 -1.49 -0.91
CA GLN A 65 -3.74 -0.34 0.01
C GLN A 65 -5.09 0.39 -0.19
N HIS A 66 -5.56 0.43 -1.42
CA HIS A 66 -6.77 1.12 -1.85
C HIS A 66 -7.41 0.32 -2.98
N TYR A 67 -8.72 0.42 -3.17
CA TYR A 67 -9.47 -0.29 -4.19
C TYR A 67 -10.64 0.56 -4.70
N ASP A 68 -11.01 0.35 -5.95
CA ASP A 68 -12.23 0.89 -6.50
C ASP A 68 -13.29 -0.16 -6.22
N ARG A 69 -14.45 0.28 -5.74
CA ARG A 69 -15.54 -0.67 -5.46
C ARG A 69 -15.95 -1.31 -6.76
N ASP A 70 -15.92 -2.62 -6.75
CA ASP A 70 -16.34 -3.48 -7.85
C ASP A 70 -17.16 -4.61 -7.23
N GLU A 71 -18.35 -4.86 -7.79
CA GLU A 71 -19.31 -5.84 -7.28
C GLU A 71 -18.81 -7.29 -7.43
N GLN A 72 -17.76 -7.51 -8.21
CA GLN A 72 -17.15 -8.83 -8.41
C GLN A 72 -16.27 -9.28 -7.24
N PHE A 73 -15.93 -8.38 -6.30
CA PHE A 73 -15.04 -8.70 -5.19
C PHE A 73 -15.67 -8.37 -3.83
N ASP A 74 -15.41 -9.25 -2.86
CA ASP A 74 -15.61 -8.95 -1.45
C ASP A 74 -14.36 -8.26 -0.89
N PHE A 75 -14.54 -7.07 -0.30
CA PHE A 75 -13.46 -6.30 0.30
C PHE A 75 -13.54 -6.31 1.82
N GLU A 76 -12.45 -6.72 2.48
CA GLU A 76 -12.30 -6.67 3.93
C GLU A 76 -11.21 -5.66 4.32
N GLY A 77 -11.56 -4.71 5.18
CA GLY A 77 -10.60 -3.74 5.72
C GLY A 77 -9.68 -4.39 6.76
N LEU A 78 -8.39 -4.51 6.45
CA LEU A 78 -7.43 -5.17 7.35
C LEU A 78 -6.90 -4.24 8.45
N PHE A 79 -6.49 -3.03 8.09
CA PHE A 79 -5.96 -2.01 8.99
C PHE A 79 -5.93 -0.64 8.28
N VAL A 80 -5.73 0.42 9.06
CA VAL A 80 -5.52 1.77 8.52
C VAL A 80 -4.02 2.02 8.41
N TYR A 81 -3.59 2.57 7.28
CA TYR A 81 -2.24 3.09 7.08
C TYR A 81 -2.21 4.61 7.32
N GLU A 82 -1.26 5.06 8.14
CA GLU A 82 -1.04 6.48 8.41
C GLU A 82 -0.05 7.07 7.40
N ARG A 83 -0.44 8.19 6.79
CA ARG A 83 0.46 9.03 6.01
C ARG A 83 1.13 10.00 6.96
N VAL A 84 2.45 10.06 6.91
CA VAL A 84 3.25 10.93 7.77
C VAL A 84 4.08 11.89 6.94
N LEU A 85 4.30 13.09 7.48
CA LEU A 85 5.30 14.01 6.98
C LEU A 85 6.67 13.62 7.54
N ILE A 86 7.68 13.53 6.68
CA ILE A 86 9.06 13.24 7.08
C ILE A 86 9.88 14.51 6.88
N THR A 87 10.61 14.91 7.91
CA THR A 87 11.48 16.09 7.89
C THR A 87 12.83 15.77 8.53
N PRO A 88 13.86 16.61 8.32
CA PRO A 88 15.03 16.63 9.20
C PRO A 88 14.61 16.79 10.67
N ARG A 89 15.43 16.26 11.59
CA ARG A 89 15.13 16.27 13.03
C ARG A 89 14.87 17.67 13.59
N ASP A 90 15.60 18.66 13.08
CA ASP A 90 15.56 20.05 13.57
C ASP A 90 14.75 20.98 12.65
N HIS A 91 13.89 20.41 11.79
CA HIS A 91 13.03 21.19 10.90
C HIS A 91 11.90 21.87 11.71
N PRO A 92 11.47 23.10 11.38
CA PRO A 92 10.38 23.76 12.12
C PRO A 92 9.10 22.91 12.26
N LEU A 93 8.71 22.20 11.19
CA LEU A 93 7.56 21.27 11.17
C LEU A 93 7.75 19.99 12.01
N SER A 94 8.94 19.69 12.56
CA SER A 94 9.13 18.57 13.49
C SER A 94 8.93 18.99 14.95
N VAL A 95 8.99 20.29 15.24
CA VAL A 95 8.91 20.87 16.59
C VAL A 95 7.50 21.37 16.86
N GLU A 96 6.90 22.04 15.88
CA GLU A 96 5.54 22.54 15.97
C GLU A 96 4.55 21.55 15.32
N PRO A 97 3.34 21.38 15.88
CA PRO A 97 2.30 20.60 15.23
C PRO A 97 2.02 21.12 13.81
N VAL A 98 1.85 20.19 12.88
CA VAL A 98 1.38 20.53 11.52
C VAL A 98 -0.14 20.68 11.57
N GLU A 99 -0.62 21.93 11.53
CA GLU A 99 -2.04 22.25 11.63
C GLU A 99 -2.73 22.33 10.27
N SER A 100 -1.97 22.52 9.19
CA SER A 100 -2.53 22.61 7.84
C SER A 100 -1.55 22.21 6.74
N LEU A 101 -2.07 21.87 5.56
CA LEU A 101 -1.25 21.64 4.37
C LEU A 101 -0.62 22.94 3.83
N ALA A 102 -1.20 24.11 4.13
CA ALA A 102 -0.61 25.39 3.75
C ALA A 102 0.74 25.60 4.45
N GLN A 103 0.81 25.28 5.74
CA GLN A 103 2.05 25.32 6.53
C GLN A 103 3.12 24.37 5.96
N VAL A 104 2.72 23.19 5.46
CA VAL A 104 3.65 22.27 4.79
C VAL A 104 4.11 22.84 3.45
N ALA A 105 3.20 23.43 2.68
CA ALA A 105 3.47 23.97 1.35
C ALA A 105 4.32 25.25 1.33
N GLU A 106 4.57 25.87 2.49
CA GLU A 106 5.59 26.93 2.66
C GLU A 106 7.01 26.43 2.41
N TRP A 107 7.22 25.11 2.45
CA TRP A 107 8.51 24.46 2.27
C TRP A 107 8.57 23.72 0.94
N PRO A 108 9.75 23.64 0.31
CA PRO A 108 9.92 22.87 -0.91
C PRO A 108 9.77 21.37 -0.62
N LEU A 109 8.96 20.69 -1.44
CA LEU A 109 8.58 19.30 -1.23
C LEU A 109 9.46 18.32 -2.02
N ILE A 110 9.67 17.16 -1.41
CA ILE A 110 10.22 15.95 -2.05
C ILE A 110 9.06 14.96 -2.14
N LEU A 111 8.64 14.62 -3.35
CA LEU A 111 7.49 13.74 -3.58
C LEU A 111 7.89 12.55 -4.44
N MET A 112 7.14 11.45 -4.30
CA MET A 112 7.19 10.35 -5.26
C MET A 112 6.70 10.82 -6.64
N SER A 113 6.97 10.05 -7.68
CA SER A 113 6.52 10.28 -9.05
C SER A 113 5.02 10.52 -9.11
N SER A 114 4.60 11.36 -10.06
CA SER A 114 3.17 11.58 -10.36
C SER A 114 2.42 10.26 -10.60
N GLY A 115 1.14 10.20 -10.19
CA GLY A 115 0.32 8.99 -10.28
C GLY A 115 0.51 8.00 -9.13
N THR A 116 1.38 8.29 -8.16
CA THR A 116 1.39 7.56 -6.90
C THR A 116 0.24 8.01 -6.02
N HIS A 117 -0.47 7.06 -5.41
CA HIS A 117 -1.72 7.34 -4.72
C HIS A 117 -1.61 8.38 -3.59
N THR A 118 -0.51 8.36 -2.81
CA THR A 118 -0.28 9.37 -1.76
C THR A 118 -0.08 10.77 -2.36
N ARG A 119 0.64 10.88 -3.49
CA ARG A 119 0.81 12.16 -4.17
C ARG A 119 -0.51 12.66 -4.76
N ASP A 120 -1.27 11.79 -5.41
CA ASP A 120 -2.55 12.16 -6.00
C ASP A 120 -3.52 12.71 -4.94
N ILE A 121 -3.58 12.09 -3.75
CA ILE A 121 -4.36 12.60 -2.61
C ILE A 121 -3.85 13.98 -2.16
N LEU A 122 -2.54 14.11 -1.96
CA LEU A 122 -1.92 15.36 -1.49
C LEU A 122 -2.18 16.52 -2.47
N GLU A 123 -1.89 16.31 -3.75
CA GLU A 123 -2.06 17.34 -4.78
C GLU A 123 -3.54 17.68 -5.01
N SER A 124 -4.43 16.68 -4.98
CA SER A 124 -5.87 16.92 -5.03
C SER A 124 -6.35 17.81 -3.88
N GLU A 125 -5.84 17.57 -2.66
CA GLU A 125 -6.22 18.33 -1.49
C GLU A 125 -5.63 19.75 -1.48
N LEU A 126 -4.36 19.92 -1.86
CA LEU A 126 -3.72 21.22 -2.04
C LEU A 126 -4.46 22.06 -3.09
N LYS A 127 -4.78 21.45 -4.23
CA LYS A 127 -5.56 22.09 -5.31
C LYS A 127 -6.96 22.48 -4.84
N ARG A 128 -7.66 21.59 -4.13
CA ARG A 128 -9.00 21.87 -3.58
C ARG A 128 -9.01 23.08 -2.65
N ARG A 129 -7.90 23.31 -1.92
CA ARG A 129 -7.73 24.45 -1.01
C ARG A 129 -7.11 25.69 -1.66
N GLY A 130 -6.74 25.63 -2.94
CA GLY A 130 -6.05 26.72 -3.63
C GLY A 130 -4.66 27.02 -3.06
N VAL A 131 -4.01 26.02 -2.46
CA VAL A 131 -2.66 26.15 -1.88
C VAL A 131 -1.64 25.82 -2.96
N ASN A 132 -0.76 26.78 -3.27
CA ASN A 132 0.39 26.55 -4.13
C ASN A 132 1.49 25.86 -3.34
N TYR A 133 2.29 25.04 -4.02
CA TYR A 133 3.41 24.31 -3.45
C TYR A 133 4.53 24.20 -4.49
N GLU A 134 5.75 23.96 -4.03
CA GLU A 134 6.93 23.76 -4.86
C GLU A 134 7.45 22.33 -4.68
N ILE A 135 7.78 21.64 -5.78
CA ILE A 135 8.47 20.35 -5.74
C ILE A 135 9.91 20.58 -6.21
N ILE A 136 10.89 20.20 -5.40
CA ILE A 136 12.32 20.33 -5.74
C ILE A 136 12.98 19.00 -6.09
N VAL A 137 12.38 17.88 -5.69
CA VAL A 137 12.83 16.51 -6.01
C VAL A 137 11.63 15.61 -6.24
N GLU A 138 11.70 14.81 -7.30
CA GLU A 138 10.73 13.76 -7.65
C GLU A 138 11.44 12.39 -7.64
N LEU A 139 10.80 11.37 -7.03
CA LEU A 139 11.37 10.03 -6.80
C LEU A 139 10.64 8.90 -7.53
#